data_AF-A0A6G1BR46-F1
#
_entry.id   AF-A0A6G1BR46-F1
#
_cell.length_a   1.000
_cell.length_b   1.000
_cell.length_c   1.000
_cell.angle_alpha   90.00
_cell.angle_beta   90.00
_cell.angle_gamma   90.00
#
_symmetry.space_group_name_H-M   'P 1'
#
loop_
_entity.id
_entity.type
_entity.pdbx_description
1 polymer ?
#
loop_
_entity_poly.entity_id
_entity_poly.type
_entity_poly.pdbx_seq_one_letter_code
_entity_poly.pdbx_strand_id
1 'polypeptide(L)'
;MRKQVVGKWPADVTERLDLVFADAPFPAEGKSDVEGIFDPPYYEWFQFDKNFTEYRNFDKCLNYIEELMIKEGPFDGLMGFSQGSILSGALPGLQEQGLALTRVPKIKYLIIIGGAKFQSPTVAEKAYANKIKCPSVHFLGDTDFLKTHGEKLIESCVDPFIIRHPKGHTVPRLDEKSLEIMLRFLDKIEKETALEHSSTDVDEKELCM
;
A
#
# COMPACT_ATOMS: atom_id res chain seq x y z
N MET A 1 0.17 0.60 -12.82
CA MET A 1 -0.62 -0.20 -11.85
C MET A 1 -2.00 -0.62 -12.37
N ARG A 2 -2.87 0.31 -12.81
CA ARG A 2 -4.24 0.03 -13.30
C ARG A 2 -4.39 -1.18 -14.24
N LYS A 3 -3.66 -1.21 -15.36
CA LYS A 3 -3.68 -2.32 -16.33
C LYS A 3 -3.26 -3.66 -15.71
N GLN A 4 -2.37 -3.64 -14.73
CA GLN A 4 -1.90 -4.84 -14.06
C GLN A 4 -2.95 -5.40 -13.12
N VAL A 5 -3.58 -4.57 -12.28
CA VAL A 5 -4.62 -5.01 -11.34
C VAL A 5 -5.89 -5.41 -12.10
N VAL A 6 -6.48 -4.47 -12.83
CA VAL A 6 -7.77 -4.68 -13.53
C VAL A 6 -7.66 -5.74 -14.64
N GLY A 7 -6.47 -5.92 -15.23
CA GLY A 7 -6.25 -6.93 -16.26
C GLY A 7 -5.81 -8.32 -15.76
N LYS A 8 -5.40 -8.45 -14.49
CA LYS A 8 -4.92 -9.73 -13.94
C LYS A 8 -5.82 -10.31 -12.86
N TRP A 9 -6.54 -9.49 -12.12
CA TRP A 9 -7.40 -9.92 -11.02
C TRP A 9 -8.84 -10.09 -11.51
N PRO A 10 -9.59 -11.06 -10.96
CA PRO A 10 -10.98 -11.31 -11.37
C PRO A 10 -11.92 -10.18 -10.92
N ALA A 11 -13.07 -10.08 -11.60
CA ALA A 11 -14.11 -9.09 -11.31
C ALA A 11 -14.56 -9.14 -9.84
N ASP A 12 -14.76 -10.35 -9.30
CA ASP A 12 -15.11 -10.62 -7.91
C ASP A 12 -14.13 -10.03 -6.88
N VAL A 13 -12.92 -9.62 -7.30
CA VAL A 13 -11.98 -8.85 -6.46
C VAL A 13 -12.04 -7.37 -6.81
N THR A 14 -11.95 -7.01 -8.09
CA THR A 14 -11.82 -5.61 -8.50
C THR A 14 -13.10 -4.80 -8.33
N GLU A 15 -14.29 -5.40 -8.43
CA GLU A 15 -15.58 -4.72 -8.23
C GLU A 15 -15.86 -4.41 -6.76
N ARG A 16 -15.16 -5.08 -5.83
CA ARG A 16 -15.24 -4.86 -4.38
C ARG A 16 -14.26 -3.80 -3.88
N LEU A 17 -13.49 -3.20 -4.78
CA LEU A 17 -12.49 -2.17 -4.47
C LEU A 17 -12.77 -0.93 -5.30
N ASP A 18 -13.10 0.19 -4.64
CA ASP A 18 -13.12 1.50 -5.30
C ASP A 18 -11.69 2.04 -5.40
N LEU A 19 -11.10 1.98 -6.61
CA LEU A 19 -9.68 2.21 -6.83
C LEU A 19 -9.41 3.50 -7.61
N VAL A 20 -8.81 4.46 -6.93
CA VAL A 20 -8.13 5.60 -7.55
C VAL A 20 -6.66 5.24 -7.77
N PHE A 21 -6.17 5.46 -9.00
CA PHE A 21 -4.78 5.19 -9.36
C PHE A 21 -4.06 6.52 -9.56
N ALA A 22 -3.15 6.84 -8.63
CA ALA A 22 -2.31 8.02 -8.70
C ALA A 22 -1.04 7.76 -9.51
N ASP A 23 -0.62 8.76 -10.27
CA ASP A 23 0.71 8.81 -10.88
C ASP A 23 1.71 9.42 -9.89
N ALA A 24 2.92 8.86 -9.88
CA ALA A 24 3.98 9.36 -9.03
C ALA A 24 4.51 10.71 -9.56
N PRO A 25 4.90 11.65 -8.66
CA PRO A 25 5.08 13.05 -9.05
C PRO A 25 6.42 13.36 -9.72
N PHE A 26 7.41 12.48 -9.65
CA PHE A 26 8.75 12.78 -10.17
C PHE A 26 9.09 11.93 -11.39
N PRO A 27 9.70 12.50 -12.44
CA PRO A 27 10.28 11.71 -13.52
C PRO A 27 11.31 10.71 -12.97
N ALA A 28 11.32 9.50 -13.53
CA ALA A 28 12.31 8.49 -13.19
C ALA A 28 13.73 8.96 -13.57
N GLU A 29 14.72 8.65 -12.72
CA GLU A 29 16.11 8.99 -13.00
C GLU A 29 16.85 7.82 -13.66
N GLY A 30 17.46 8.08 -14.82
CA GLY A 30 18.22 7.07 -15.54
C GLY A 30 17.31 6.07 -16.28
N LYS A 31 17.81 4.85 -16.46
CA LYS A 31 17.10 3.79 -17.17
C LYS A 31 16.06 3.17 -16.25
N SER A 32 14.79 3.13 -16.68
CA SER A 32 13.73 2.51 -15.90
C SER A 32 13.76 0.98 -16.02
N ASP A 33 13.55 0.28 -14.90
CA ASP A 33 13.45 -1.19 -14.87
C ASP A 33 12.26 -1.73 -15.67
N VAL A 34 11.31 -0.87 -16.02
CA VAL A 34 10.14 -1.22 -16.83
C VAL A 34 10.25 -0.80 -18.30
N GLU A 35 11.39 -0.24 -18.71
CA GLU A 35 11.64 0.13 -20.10
C GLU A 35 11.56 -1.10 -21.01
N GLY A 36 10.79 -0.97 -22.11
CA GLY A 36 10.51 -2.08 -23.02
C GLY A 36 9.38 -3.03 -22.55
N ILE A 37 8.85 -2.84 -21.33
CA ILE A 37 7.67 -3.54 -20.82
C ILE A 37 6.43 -2.62 -20.85
N PHE A 38 6.61 -1.35 -20.46
CA PHE A 38 5.58 -0.32 -20.52
C PHE A 38 6.05 0.89 -21.34
N ASP A 39 5.10 1.60 -21.93
CA ASP A 39 5.38 2.82 -22.69
C ASP A 39 5.77 3.97 -21.74
N PRO A 40 6.72 4.83 -22.11
CA PRO A 40 7.06 6.04 -21.34
C PRO A 40 5.93 7.09 -21.40
N PRO A 41 5.93 8.12 -20.53
CA PRO A 41 6.95 8.47 -19.54
C PRO A 41 6.94 7.59 -18.26
N TYR A 42 8.09 7.54 -17.58
CA TYR A 42 8.28 6.80 -16.33
C TYR A 42 8.43 7.74 -15.14
N TYR A 43 7.87 7.34 -14.00
CA TYR A 43 7.83 8.14 -12.78
C TYR A 43 8.21 7.34 -11.54
N GLU A 44 8.69 8.06 -10.53
CA GLU A 44 9.08 7.58 -9.21
C GLU A 44 8.38 8.40 -8.12
N TRP A 45 8.07 7.76 -7.00
CA TRP A 45 7.49 8.41 -5.82
C TRP A 45 8.51 9.31 -5.15
N PHE A 46 9.77 8.89 -5.09
CA PHE A 46 10.92 9.65 -4.58
C PHE A 46 12.19 9.01 -5.15
N GLN A 47 13.26 9.80 -5.32
CA GLN A 47 14.56 9.26 -5.75
C GLN A 47 15.36 8.76 -4.56
N PHE A 48 16.26 7.83 -4.79
CA PHE A 48 17.11 7.25 -3.75
C PHE A 48 18.56 7.08 -4.23
N ASP A 49 19.51 7.03 -3.28
CA ASP A 49 20.90 6.69 -3.58
C ASP A 49 21.07 5.19 -3.86
N LYS A 50 22.24 4.78 -4.37
CA LYS A 50 22.49 3.37 -4.73
C LYS A 50 22.33 2.39 -3.57
N ASN A 51 22.49 2.85 -2.33
CA ASN A 51 22.34 2.01 -1.14
C ASN A 51 20.92 2.06 -0.55
N PHE A 52 20.00 2.83 -1.15
CA PHE A 52 18.63 2.99 -0.68
C PHE A 52 18.52 3.57 0.74
N THR A 53 19.52 4.31 1.20
CA THR A 53 19.62 4.87 2.55
C THR A 53 19.30 6.36 2.61
N GLU A 54 19.42 7.06 1.49
CA GLU A 54 19.08 8.48 1.36
C GLU A 54 17.94 8.65 0.34
N TYR A 55 16.93 9.44 0.71
CA TYR A 55 15.74 9.68 -0.13
C TYR A 55 15.63 11.16 -0.47
N ARG A 56 15.70 11.48 -1.76
CA ARG A 56 15.51 12.84 -2.27
C ARG A 56 14.05 13.04 -2.63
N ASN A 57 13.55 14.25 -2.38
CA ASN A 57 12.14 14.63 -2.57
C ASN A 57 11.12 13.82 -1.75
N PHE A 58 11.56 13.09 -0.72
CA PHE A 58 10.67 12.28 0.11
C PHE A 58 9.56 13.10 0.79
N ASP A 59 9.91 14.23 1.41
CA ASP A 59 8.89 15.10 2.05
C ASP A 59 7.88 15.65 1.03
N LYS A 60 8.35 15.97 -0.19
CA LYS A 60 7.46 16.42 -1.28
C LYS A 60 6.53 15.30 -1.76
N CYS A 61 7.01 14.06 -1.78
CA CYS A 61 6.20 12.88 -2.06
C CYS A 61 5.08 12.72 -1.02
N LEU A 62 5.42 12.79 0.27
CA LEU A 62 4.47 12.69 1.37
C LEU A 62 3.39 13.78 1.27
N ASN A 63 3.81 15.03 1.04
CA ASN A 63 2.88 16.14 0.85
C ASN A 63 1.98 15.94 -0.39
N TYR A 64 2.55 15.49 -1.51
CA TYR A 64 1.77 15.21 -2.73
C TYR A 64 0.67 14.16 -2.49
N ILE A 65 1.00 13.07 -1.78
CA ILE A 65 0.02 12.03 -1.45
C ILE A 65 -1.05 12.58 -0.51
N GLU A 66 -0.66 13.35 0.51
CA GLU A 66 -1.61 13.97 1.42
C GLU A 66 -2.61 14.89 0.69
N GLU A 67 -2.11 15.77 -0.19
CA GLU A 67 -2.95 16.66 -0.99
C GLU A 67 -3.88 15.88 -1.95
N LEU A 68 -3.39 14.78 -2.53
CA LEU A 68 -4.22 13.90 -3.35
C LEU A 68 -5.32 13.24 -2.53
N MET A 69 -4.99 12.76 -1.32
CA MET A 69 -5.96 12.17 -0.40
C MET A 69 -7.00 13.19 0.10
N ILE A 70 -6.63 14.45 0.30
CA ILE A 70 -7.57 15.54 0.63
C ILE A 70 -8.51 15.80 -0.55
N LYS A 71 -7.98 15.84 -1.76
CA LYS A 71 -8.72 16.23 -2.96
C LYS A 71 -9.67 15.15 -3.46
N GLU A 72 -9.24 13.89 -3.42
CA GLU A 72 -9.94 12.77 -4.08
C GLU A 72 -10.53 11.77 -3.08
N GLY A 73 -10.21 11.91 -1.79
CA GLY A 73 -10.72 11.04 -0.74
C GLY A 73 -12.13 11.38 -0.27
N PRO A 74 -12.58 10.76 0.84
CA PRO A 74 -11.78 9.94 1.76
C PRO A 74 -11.34 8.60 1.16
N PHE A 75 -10.20 8.08 1.63
CA PHE A 75 -9.68 6.75 1.28
C PHE A 75 -9.52 5.90 2.53
N ASP A 76 -10.04 4.67 2.54
CA ASP A 76 -9.88 3.75 3.67
C ASP A 76 -8.49 3.08 3.70
N GLY A 77 -7.78 3.02 2.58
CA GLY A 77 -6.56 2.24 2.51
C GLY A 77 -5.62 2.62 1.38
N LEU A 78 -4.46 1.97 1.37
CA LEU A 78 -3.43 2.15 0.38
C LEU A 78 -3.11 0.82 -0.33
N MET A 79 -2.93 0.88 -1.65
CA MET A 79 -2.43 -0.23 -2.46
C MET A 79 -1.12 0.18 -3.12
N GLY A 80 -0.07 -0.61 -2.89
CA GLY A 80 1.26 -0.37 -3.42
C GLY A 80 1.77 -1.49 -4.31
N PHE A 81 2.69 -1.15 -5.22
CA PHE A 81 3.61 -2.09 -5.85
C PHE A 81 5.03 -1.55 -5.77
N SER A 82 6.03 -2.40 -5.46
CA SER A 82 7.45 -2.03 -5.42
C SER A 82 7.71 -0.80 -4.53
N GLN A 83 8.28 0.29 -5.06
CA GLN A 83 8.45 1.55 -4.32
C GLN A 83 7.15 2.08 -3.72
N GLY A 84 6.01 1.93 -4.41
CA GLY A 84 4.70 2.27 -3.87
C GLY A 84 4.33 1.42 -2.65
N SER A 85 4.71 0.14 -2.64
CA SER A 85 4.51 -0.74 -1.47
C SER A 85 5.43 -0.40 -0.30
N ILE A 86 6.67 0.01 -0.57
CA ILE A 86 7.60 0.47 0.46
C ILE A 86 7.00 1.69 1.17
N LEU A 87 6.44 2.61 0.38
CA LEU A 87 5.76 3.79 0.87
C LEU A 87 4.48 3.43 1.64
N SER A 88 3.55 2.69 1.04
CA SER A 88 2.29 2.27 1.67
C SER A 88 2.51 1.48 2.96
N GLY A 89 3.54 0.63 3.03
CA GLY A 89 3.88 -0.14 4.23
C GLY A 89 4.41 0.71 5.38
N ALA A 90 5.04 1.84 5.09
CA ALA A 90 5.60 2.73 6.11
C ALA A 90 4.62 3.81 6.59
N LEU A 91 3.72 4.25 5.70
CA LEU A 91 2.84 5.39 5.93
C LEU A 91 1.96 5.27 7.18
N PRO A 92 1.36 4.11 7.54
CA PRO A 92 0.60 4.00 8.78
C PRO A 92 1.42 4.29 10.04
N GLY A 93 2.67 3.82 10.09
CA GLY A 93 3.55 4.09 11.22
C GLY A 93 4.01 5.55 11.25
N LEU A 94 4.37 6.13 10.10
CA LEU A 94 4.70 7.55 10.01
C LEU A 94 3.50 8.45 10.39
N GLN A 95 2.28 8.05 10.02
CA GLN A 95 1.04 8.74 10.40
C GLN A 95 0.78 8.63 11.90
N GLU A 96 1.00 7.46 12.52
CA GLU A 96 0.90 7.29 13.98
C GLU A 96 1.89 8.19 14.73
N GLN A 97 3.06 8.45 14.15
CA GLN A 97 4.07 9.37 14.71
C GLN A 97 3.80 10.86 14.40
N GLY A 98 2.73 11.19 13.65
CA GLY A 98 2.43 12.57 13.26
C GLY A 98 3.42 13.16 12.23
N LEU A 99 4.08 12.31 11.43
CA LEU A 99 5.12 12.71 10.49
C LEU A 99 4.68 12.73 9.02
N ALA A 100 3.58 12.04 8.70
CA ALA A 100 3.01 12.00 7.36
C ALA A 100 1.48 11.89 7.46
N LEU A 101 0.75 12.38 6.45
CA LEU A 101 -0.70 12.22 6.34
C LEU A 101 -1.46 12.68 7.59
N THR A 102 -1.05 13.78 8.20
CA THR A 102 -1.60 14.32 9.44
C THR A 102 -2.92 15.09 9.24
N ARG A 103 -3.24 15.44 8.00
CA ARG A 103 -4.46 16.19 7.60
C ARG A 103 -5.56 15.32 7.01
N VAL A 104 -5.37 14.00 6.96
CA VAL A 104 -6.32 13.04 6.39
C VAL A 104 -6.68 11.96 7.41
N PRO A 105 -7.81 11.25 7.24
CA PRO A 105 -8.18 10.14 8.11
C PRO A 105 -7.09 9.07 8.20
N LYS A 106 -7.14 8.30 9.29
CA LYS A 106 -6.20 7.20 9.53
C LYS A 106 -6.32 6.14 8.42
N ILE A 107 -5.18 5.65 7.94
CA ILE A 107 -5.14 4.51 7.03
C ILE A 107 -5.67 3.26 7.76
N LYS A 108 -6.73 2.65 7.22
CA LYS A 108 -7.39 1.47 7.80
C LYS A 108 -6.93 0.17 7.18
N TYR A 109 -6.53 0.15 5.90
CA TYR A 109 -6.19 -1.08 5.19
C TYR A 109 -4.98 -0.94 4.27
N LEU A 110 -4.23 -2.04 4.08
CA LEU A 110 -3.11 -2.11 3.13
C LEU A 110 -3.20 -3.30 2.19
N ILE A 111 -2.89 -3.05 0.91
CA ILE A 111 -2.60 -4.08 -0.09
C ILE A 111 -1.16 -3.86 -0.58
N ILE A 112 -0.24 -4.72 -0.14
CA ILE A 112 1.20 -4.57 -0.40
C ILE A 112 1.64 -5.62 -1.41
N ILE A 113 2.13 -5.20 -2.57
CA ILE A 113 2.61 -6.11 -3.63
C ILE A 113 4.11 -5.90 -3.85
N GLY A 114 4.93 -6.93 -3.60
CA GLY A 114 6.38 -6.81 -3.75
C GLY A 114 6.99 -5.68 -2.90
N GLY A 115 6.53 -5.53 -1.66
CA GLY A 115 6.98 -4.49 -0.73
C GLY A 115 8.27 -4.82 0.01
N ALA A 116 8.83 -3.81 0.66
CA ALA A 116 10.01 -3.91 1.52
C ALA A 116 9.97 -2.80 2.59
N LYS A 117 10.75 -2.94 3.65
CA LYS A 117 10.98 -1.83 4.59
C LYS A 117 11.84 -0.74 3.94
N PHE A 118 11.66 0.50 4.37
CA PHE A 118 12.67 1.54 4.16
C PHE A 118 14.00 1.09 4.77
N GLN A 119 15.11 1.33 4.06
CA GLN A 119 16.45 0.99 4.54
C GLN A 119 17.12 2.14 5.28
N SER A 120 16.71 3.39 5.03
CA SER A 120 17.18 4.55 5.79
C SER A 120 16.85 4.36 7.27
N PRO A 121 17.86 4.30 8.17
CA PRO A 121 17.61 4.07 9.59
C PRO A 121 16.67 5.11 10.20
N THR A 122 16.81 6.37 9.80
CA THR A 122 16.01 7.49 10.32
C THR A 122 14.53 7.39 9.94
N VAL A 123 14.23 6.88 8.75
CA VAL A 123 12.84 6.64 8.31
C VAL A 123 12.32 5.35 8.92
N ALA A 124 13.13 4.28 8.92
CA ALA A 124 12.73 2.97 9.40
C ALA A 124 12.43 2.95 10.90
N GLU A 125 13.25 3.63 11.72
CA GLU A 125 13.05 3.73 13.17
C GLU A 125 11.69 4.35 13.49
N LYS A 126 11.27 5.36 12.72
CA LYS A 126 9.99 6.07 12.92
C LYS A 126 8.80 5.29 12.34
N ALA A 127 8.93 4.82 11.10
CA ALA A 127 7.87 4.12 10.39
C ALA A 127 7.52 2.75 11.02
N TYR A 128 8.47 2.13 11.71
CA TYR A 128 8.31 0.79 12.27
C TYR A 128 8.60 0.75 13.78
N ALA A 129 8.46 1.89 14.47
CA ALA A 129 8.59 1.99 15.93
C ALA A 129 7.61 1.07 16.66
N ASN A 130 6.39 0.98 16.12
CA ASN A 130 5.34 0.06 16.56
C ASN A 130 4.98 -0.91 15.43
N LYS A 131 4.34 -2.03 15.79
CA LYS A 131 3.71 -2.90 14.80
C LYS A 131 2.59 -2.17 14.08
N ILE A 132 2.51 -2.36 12.76
CA ILE A 132 1.45 -1.85 11.90
C ILE A 132 0.17 -2.65 12.20
N LYS A 133 -0.83 -1.98 12.79
CA LYS A 133 -2.05 -2.60 13.31
C LYS A 133 -3.18 -2.70 12.29
N CYS A 134 -3.17 -1.86 11.25
CA CYS A 134 -4.19 -1.90 10.20
C CYS A 134 -4.14 -3.24 9.45
N PRO A 135 -5.28 -3.90 9.17
CA PRO A 135 -5.29 -5.14 8.41
C PRO A 135 -4.58 -4.97 7.07
N SER A 136 -3.78 -5.97 6.71
CA SER A 136 -2.97 -5.93 5.50
C SER A 136 -2.92 -7.27 4.80
N VAL A 137 -2.84 -7.24 3.47
CA VAL A 137 -2.50 -8.40 2.64
C VAL A 137 -1.20 -8.13 1.88
N HIS A 138 -0.29 -9.11 1.91
CA HIS A 138 1.04 -9.00 1.34
C HIS A 138 1.24 -10.06 0.26
N PHE A 139 1.58 -9.63 -0.96
CA PHE A 139 1.93 -10.49 -2.07
C PHE A 139 3.45 -10.63 -2.16
N LEU A 140 3.95 -11.85 -2.01
CA LEU A 140 5.36 -12.21 -2.11
C LEU A 140 5.63 -13.14 -3.29
N GLY A 141 6.49 -12.70 -4.20
CA GLY A 141 7.01 -13.55 -5.26
C GLY A 141 8.15 -14.45 -4.77
N ASP A 142 8.07 -15.74 -5.04
CA ASP A 142 9.09 -16.71 -4.62
C ASP A 142 10.44 -16.51 -5.32
N THR A 143 10.43 -15.87 -6.49
CA THR A 143 11.62 -15.48 -7.25
C THR A 143 11.83 -13.97 -7.27
N ASP A 144 11.12 -13.22 -6.41
CA ASP A 144 11.28 -11.77 -6.29
C ASP A 144 12.59 -11.44 -5.55
N PHE A 145 13.40 -10.54 -6.12
CA PHE A 145 14.64 -10.08 -5.49
C PHE A 145 14.38 -9.30 -4.18
N LEU A 146 13.18 -8.76 -3.98
CA LEU A 146 12.76 -8.13 -2.73
C LEU A 146 12.16 -9.10 -1.72
N LYS A 147 11.99 -10.40 -2.02
CA LYS A 147 11.28 -11.36 -1.17
C LYS A 147 11.69 -11.28 0.31
N THR A 148 13.00 -11.38 0.60
CA THR A 148 13.52 -11.34 1.98
C THR A 148 13.27 -9.97 2.65
N HIS A 149 13.26 -8.89 1.89
CA HIS A 149 12.94 -7.55 2.41
C HIS A 149 11.43 -7.40 2.68
N GLY A 150 10.59 -8.02 1.85
CA GLY A 150 9.15 -8.09 2.07
C GLY A 150 8.78 -8.93 3.29
N GLU A 151 9.48 -10.04 3.52
CA GLU A 151 9.30 -10.86 4.73
C GLU A 151 9.60 -10.04 6.01
N LYS A 152 10.64 -9.20 6.01
CA LYS A 152 10.91 -8.24 7.12
C LYS A 152 9.82 -7.19 7.29
N LEU A 153 9.18 -6.74 6.20
CA LEU A 153 8.04 -5.82 6.30
C LEU A 153 6.83 -6.52 6.93
N ILE A 154 6.54 -7.75 6.52
CA ILE A 154 5.45 -8.58 7.10
C ILE A 154 5.66 -8.77 8.60
N GLU A 155 6.89 -9.01 9.05
CA GLU A 155 7.21 -9.07 10.47
C GLU A 155 6.87 -7.79 11.22
N SER A 156 6.72 -6.65 10.55
CA SER A 156 6.33 -5.38 11.18
C SER A 156 4.80 -5.20 11.27
N CYS A 157 4.00 -6.13 10.73
CA CYS A 157 2.53 -6.08 10.71
C CYS A 157 1.91 -7.02 11.76
N VAL A 158 0.73 -6.66 12.28
CA VAL A 158 -0.09 -7.53 13.14
C VAL A 158 -1.00 -8.38 12.25
N ASP A 159 -0.95 -9.70 12.44
CA ASP A 159 -1.79 -10.71 11.78
C ASP A 159 -2.03 -10.47 10.26
N PRO A 160 -0.98 -10.28 9.45
CA PRO A 160 -1.15 -10.01 8.03
C PRO A 160 -1.63 -11.24 7.26
N PHE A 161 -2.45 -11.01 6.23
CA PHE A 161 -2.71 -12.00 5.19
C PHE A 161 -1.49 -12.09 4.27
N ILE A 162 -1.11 -13.30 3.86
CA ILE A 162 0.08 -13.52 3.02
C ILE A 162 -0.32 -14.35 1.80
N ILE A 163 -0.08 -13.81 0.62
CA ILE A 163 -0.26 -14.48 -0.67
C ILE A 163 1.12 -14.70 -1.28
N ARG A 164 1.50 -15.96 -1.50
CA ARG A 164 2.76 -16.32 -2.19
C ARG A 164 2.46 -16.71 -3.63
N HIS A 165 3.35 -16.35 -4.55
CA HIS A 165 3.24 -16.72 -5.97
C HIS A 165 4.60 -17.09 -6.56
N PRO A 166 4.66 -17.95 -7.60
CA PRO A 166 5.94 -18.45 -8.13
C PRO A 166 6.75 -17.43 -8.93
N LYS A 167 6.13 -16.32 -9.34
CA LYS A 167 6.75 -15.27 -10.18
C LYS A 167 7.71 -14.38 -9.40
N GLY A 168 8.51 -13.61 -10.15
CA GLY A 168 9.43 -12.60 -9.62
C GLY A 168 8.71 -11.30 -9.27
N HIS A 169 9.41 -10.18 -9.43
CA HIS A 169 8.92 -8.85 -9.07
C HIS A 169 7.80 -8.35 -10.01
N THR A 170 6.56 -8.72 -9.72
CA THR A 170 5.39 -8.40 -10.56
C THR A 170 4.10 -8.40 -9.75
N VAL A 171 3.06 -7.74 -10.29
CA VAL A 171 1.68 -7.96 -9.83
C VAL A 171 1.23 -9.35 -10.31
N PRO A 172 0.93 -10.31 -9.43
CA PRO A 172 0.57 -11.66 -9.84
C PRO A 172 -0.88 -11.74 -10.35
N ARG A 173 -1.18 -12.75 -11.16
CA ARG A 173 -2.56 -13.26 -11.28
C ARG A 173 -2.87 -14.06 -10.01
N LEU A 174 -4.14 -14.08 -9.61
CA LEU A 174 -4.58 -14.89 -8.48
C LEU A 174 -4.88 -16.31 -8.98
N ASP A 175 -4.16 -17.30 -8.45
CA ASP A 175 -4.60 -18.69 -8.52
C ASP A 175 -5.73 -18.93 -7.49
N GLU A 176 -6.30 -20.13 -7.49
CA GLU A 176 -7.43 -20.48 -6.62
C GLU A 176 -7.15 -20.19 -5.13
N LYS A 177 -5.96 -20.58 -4.65
CA LYS A 177 -5.53 -20.36 -3.26
C LYS A 177 -5.31 -18.87 -2.97
N SER A 178 -4.66 -18.15 -3.87
CA SER A 178 -4.42 -16.71 -3.72
C SER A 178 -5.74 -15.93 -3.73
N LEU A 179 -6.69 -16.35 -4.56
CA LEU A 179 -8.02 -15.77 -4.64
C LEU A 179 -8.78 -15.99 -3.34
N GLU A 180 -8.78 -17.21 -2.78
CA GLU A 180 -9.42 -17.50 -1.49
C GLU A 180 -8.90 -16.56 -0.38
N ILE A 181 -7.58 -16.38 -0.29
CA ILE A 181 -6.96 -15.50 0.71
C ILE A 181 -7.36 -14.04 0.46
N MET A 182 -7.36 -13.59 -0.80
CA MET A 182 -7.75 -12.22 -1.15
C MET A 182 -9.23 -11.96 -0.80
N LEU A 183 -10.13 -12.90 -1.11
CA LEU A 183 -11.55 -12.79 -0.79
C LEU A 183 -11.77 -12.73 0.72
N ARG A 184 -11.07 -13.56 1.52
CA ARG A 184 -11.11 -13.48 2.99
C ARG A 184 -10.64 -12.14 3.54
N PHE A 185 -9.66 -11.52 2.89
CA PHE A 185 -9.21 -10.17 3.25
C PHE A 185 -10.28 -9.11 2.95
N LEU A 186 -10.92 -9.19 1.77
CA LEU A 186 -12.03 -8.30 1.41
C LEU A 186 -13.25 -8.48 2.32
N ASP A 187 -13.62 -9.73 2.66
CA ASP A 187 -14.71 -10.03 3.58
C ASP A 187 -14.46 -9.41 4.96
N LYS A 188 -13.20 -9.40 5.42
CA LYS A 188 -12.80 -8.75 6.67
C LYS A 188 -12.98 -7.24 6.59
N ILE A 189 -12.54 -6.60 5.50
CA ILE A 189 -12.71 -5.16 5.28
C ILE A 189 -14.19 -4.79 5.32
N GLU A 190 -15.02 -5.45 4.50
CA GLU A 190 -16.44 -5.14 4.39
C GLU A 190 -17.18 -5.32 5.71
N LYS A 191 -16.84 -6.36 6.49
CA LYS A 191 -17.40 -6.57 7.82
C LYS A 191 -17.03 -5.44 8.78
N GLU A 192 -15.79 -4.99 8.79
CA GLU A 192 -15.34 -3.89 9.64
C GLU A 192 -15.97 -2.56 9.23
N THR A 193 -16.03 -2.27 7.93
CA THR A 193 -16.71 -1.08 7.40
C THR A 193 -18.20 -1.09 7.75
N ALA A 194 -18.90 -2.23 7.65
CA ALA A 194 -20.30 -2.33 8.02
C ALA A 194 -20.54 -2.07 9.52
N LEU A 195 -19.63 -2.53 10.40
CA LEU A 195 -19.69 -2.27 11.84
C LEU A 195 -19.52 -0.78 12.15
N GLU A 196 -18.58 -0.08 11.50
CA GLU A 196 -18.37 1.36 11.68
C GLU A 196 -19.61 2.19 11.30
N HIS A 197 -20.27 1.85 10.18
CA HIS A 197 -21.52 2.49 9.77
C HIS A 197 -22.65 2.23 10.78
N SER A 198 -22.75 1.02 11.32
CA SER A 198 -23.76 0.71 12.32
C SER A 198 -23.57 1.43 13.66
N SER A 199 -22.32 1.70 14.07
CA SER A 199 -22.03 2.46 15.30
C SER A 199 -22.34 3.95 15.16
N THR A 200 -22.06 4.53 14.00
CA THR A 200 -22.31 5.97 13.76
C THR A 200 -23.81 6.28 13.69
N ASP A 201 -24.61 5.38 13.11
CA ASP A 201 -26.08 5.49 13.08
C ASP A 201 -26.74 5.43 14.48
N VAL A 202 -26.11 4.76 15.44
CA VAL A 202 -26.60 4.66 16.83
C VAL A 202 -26.26 5.94 17.60
N ASP A 203 -25.01 6.42 17.48
CA ASP A 203 -24.55 7.64 18.14
C ASP A 203 -25.33 8.88 17.66
N GLU A 204 -25.65 9.00 16.37
CA GLU A 204 -26.46 10.11 15.84
C GLU A 204 -27.91 10.12 16.36
N LYS A 205 -28.50 8.94 16.58
CA LYS A 205 -29.86 8.81 17.13
C LYS A 205 -29.90 9.13 18.62
N GLU A 206 -28.86 8.81 19.38
CA GLU A 206 -28.76 9.19 20.79
C GLU A 206 -28.49 10.69 20.97
N LEU A 207 -27.79 11.35 20.04
CA LEU A 207 -27.56 12.80 20.09
C LEU A 207 -28.79 13.64 19.70
N CYS A 208 -29.76 13.05 19.00
CA CYS A 208 -31.01 13.70 18.59
C CYS A 208 -32.19 13.50 19.56
N MET A 209 -31.97 12.90 20.74
CA MET A 209 -32.93 12.76 21.83
C MET A 209 -32.56 13.64 23.02
#